data_AF-A0A0D2MBJ6-F1
#
_entry.id   AF-A0A0D2MBJ6-F1
#
_cell.length_a   1.000
_cell.length_b   1.000
_cell.length_c   1.000
_cell.angle_alpha   90.00
_cell.angle_beta   90.00
_cell.angle_gamma   90.00
#
_symmetry.space_group_name_H-M   'P 1'
#
loop_
_entity.id
_entity.type
_entity.pdbx_description
1 polymer ?
#
loop_
_entity_poly.entity_id
_entity_poly.type
_entity_poly.pdbx_seq_one_letter_code
_entity_poly.pdbx_strand_id
1 'polypeptide(L)'
;MEFMLAIMAALQERPDAAMSDVVGEIYHKTIHRWHGFLTSSAFTVAFAFVPSREAFLNRLAGGKYCGRTAADMAAYVDQFSALLAEVHKFLDKHGLDDPRRV
;
A
#
# COMPACT_ATOMS: atom_id res chain seq x y z
N MET A 1 4.76 -0.72 5.73
CA MET A 1 3.46 -0.15 6.15
C MET A 1 2.97 0.87 5.12
N GLU A 2 3.80 1.83 4.73
CA GLU A 2 3.52 2.85 3.70
C GLU A 2 2.82 2.32 2.44
N PHE A 3 3.37 1.25 1.81
CA PHE A 3 2.81 0.64 0.60
C PHE A 3 1.33 0.26 0.73
N MET A 4 0.93 -0.39 1.82
CA MET A 4 -0.46 -0.84 2.00
C MET A 4 -1.40 0.32 2.34
N LEU A 5 -0.97 1.26 3.17
CA LEU A 5 -1.77 2.44 3.50
C LEU A 5 -2.03 3.28 2.25
N ALA A 6 -1.01 3.49 1.42
CA ALA A 6 -1.12 4.24 0.18
C ALA A 6 -2.01 3.53 -0.86
N ILE A 7 -2.01 2.19 -0.94
CA ILE A 7 -2.98 1.44 -1.77
C ILE A 7 -4.41 1.68 -1.26
N MET A 8 -4.66 1.54 0.04
CA MET A 8 -6.00 1.73 0.63
C MET A 8 -6.50 3.16 0.47
N ALA A 9 -5.63 4.16 0.63
CA ALA A 9 -5.96 5.57 0.35
C ALA A 9 -6.32 5.79 -1.12
N ALA A 10 -5.45 5.32 -2.03
CA ALA A 10 -5.65 5.49 -3.46
C ALA A 10 -6.92 4.80 -3.99
N LEU A 11 -7.31 3.66 -3.42
CA LEU A 11 -8.56 2.98 -3.78
C LEU A 11 -9.79 3.78 -3.33
N GLN A 12 -9.71 4.54 -2.23
CA GLN A 12 -10.81 5.41 -1.79
C GLN A 12 -10.96 6.64 -2.71
N GLU A 13 -9.84 7.26 -3.05
CA GLU A 13 -9.80 8.47 -3.88
C GLU A 13 -10.16 8.19 -5.34
N ARG A 14 -9.87 6.97 -5.82
CA ARG A 14 -10.04 6.57 -7.22
C ARG A 14 -10.98 5.36 -7.31
N PRO A 15 -12.31 5.57 -7.26
CA PRO A 15 -13.28 4.48 -7.24
C PRO A 15 -13.23 3.58 -8.49
N ASP A 16 -12.86 4.15 -9.63
CA ASP A 16 -12.83 3.45 -10.92
C ASP A 16 -11.46 2.85 -11.28
N ALA A 17 -10.43 3.08 -10.45
CA ALA A 17 -9.09 2.60 -10.75
C ALA A 17 -9.00 1.07 -10.63
N ALA A 18 -8.34 0.45 -11.60
CA ALA A 18 -7.98 -0.96 -11.53
C ALA A 18 -6.96 -1.20 -10.40
N MET A 19 -7.10 -2.33 -9.71
CA MET A 19 -6.22 -2.68 -8.59
C MET A 19 -4.76 -2.82 -9.05
N SER A 20 -4.51 -3.39 -10.23
CA SER A 20 -3.18 -3.49 -10.83
C SER A 20 -2.51 -2.12 -10.96
N ASP A 21 -3.22 -1.14 -11.53
CA ASP A 21 -2.66 0.18 -11.78
C ASP A 21 -2.30 0.88 -10.47
N VAL A 22 -3.19 0.80 -9.48
CA VAL A 22 -2.94 1.33 -8.14
C VAL A 22 -1.72 0.68 -7.50
N VAL A 23 -1.65 -0.66 -7.47
CA VAL A 23 -0.54 -1.39 -6.85
C VAL A 23 0.78 -1.07 -7.56
N GLY A 24 0.78 -1.01 -8.89
CA GLY A 24 1.97 -0.76 -9.70
C GLY A 24 2.52 0.65 -9.48
N GLU A 25 1.65 1.65 -9.43
CA GLU A 25 2.02 3.03 -9.13
C GLU A 25 2.58 3.17 -7.70
N ILE A 26 1.86 2.62 -6.70
CA ILE A 26 2.25 2.75 -5.30
C ILE A 26 3.53 1.97 -4.99
N TYR A 27 3.80 0.86 -5.69
CA TYR A 27 5.07 0.13 -5.59
C TYR A 27 6.26 1.04 -5.91
N HIS A 28 6.20 1.75 -7.04
CA HIS A 28 7.26 2.64 -7.48
C HIS A 28 7.44 3.84 -6.56
N LYS A 29 6.35 4.35 -5.98
CA LYS A 29 6.37 5.48 -5.05
C LYS A 29 6.91 5.15 -3.65
N THR A 30 6.81 3.89 -3.23
CA THR A 30 7.12 3.50 -1.85
C THR A 30 8.31 2.54 -1.79
N ILE A 31 8.08 1.25 -2.04
CA ILE A 31 9.06 0.20 -1.70
C ILE A 31 10.11 -0.09 -2.78
N HIS A 32 9.84 0.29 -4.03
CA HIS A 32 10.75 0.02 -5.15
C HIS A 32 12.17 0.58 -4.93
N ARG A 33 12.32 1.73 -4.25
CA ARG A 33 13.63 2.36 -4.02
C ARG A 33 14.61 1.47 -3.25
N TRP A 34 14.10 0.57 -2.41
CA TRP A 34 14.89 -0.39 -1.63
C TRP A 34 14.95 -1.78 -2.28
N HIS A 35 14.37 -2.01 -3.46
CA HIS A 35 14.48 -3.28 -4.16
C HIS A 35 15.64 -3.25 -5.17
N GLY A 36 16.53 -4.23 -5.06
CA GLY A 36 17.53 -4.55 -6.07
C GLY A 36 16.90 -5.26 -7.28
N PHE A 37 17.73 -5.67 -8.25
CA PHE A 37 17.22 -6.27 -9.49
C PHE A 37 16.51 -7.61 -9.25
N LEU A 38 17.00 -8.44 -8.32
CA LEU A 38 16.39 -9.72 -7.98
C LEU A 38 15.00 -9.54 -7.37
N THR A 39 14.90 -8.72 -6.32
CA THR A 39 13.64 -8.45 -5.62
C THR A 39 12.63 -7.75 -6.53
N SER A 40 13.08 -6.82 -7.36
CA SER A 40 12.21 -6.15 -8.34
C SER A 40 11.66 -7.13 -9.38
N SER A 41 12.50 -8.04 -9.88
CA SER A 41 12.05 -9.08 -10.84
C SER A 41 11.05 -10.04 -10.19
N ALA A 42 11.29 -10.43 -8.94
CA ALA A 42 10.34 -11.24 -8.18
C ALA A 42 9.00 -10.52 -7.98
N PHE A 43 9.03 -9.21 -7.71
CA PHE A 43 7.81 -8.40 -7.60
C PHE A 43 7.04 -8.34 -8.91
N THR A 44 7.70 -8.25 -10.07
CA THR A 44 7.02 -8.33 -11.38
C THR A 44 6.24 -9.63 -11.56
N VAL A 45 6.78 -10.75 -11.10
CA VAL A 45 6.06 -12.03 -11.12
C VAL A 45 4.87 -12.00 -10.15
N ALA A 46 5.07 -11.49 -8.93
CA ALA A 46 3.99 -11.35 -7.95
C ALA A 46 2.86 -10.42 -8.44
N PHE A 47 3.20 -9.40 -9.23
CA PHE A 47 2.24 -8.45 -9.79
C PHE A 47 1.20 -9.11 -10.70
N ALA A 48 1.55 -10.21 -11.37
CA ALA A 48 0.61 -10.99 -12.18
C ALA A 48 -0.53 -11.61 -11.36
N PHE A 49 -0.39 -11.67 -10.03
CA PHE A 49 -1.38 -12.24 -9.11
C PHE A 49 -2.15 -11.17 -8.31
N VAL A 50 -2.02 -9.89 -8.68
CA VAL A 50 -2.83 -8.83 -8.06
C VAL A 50 -4.32 -9.12 -8.32
N PRO A 51 -5.15 -9.22 -7.28
CA PRO A 51 -6.57 -9.54 -7.44
C PRO A 51 -7.33 -8.39 -8.10
N SER A 52 -8.55 -8.66 -8.56
CA SER A 52 -9.46 -7.57 -8.93
C SER A 52 -9.78 -6.68 -7.72
N ARG A 53 -10.13 -5.42 -8.00
CA ARG A 53 -10.54 -4.45 -6.97
C ARG A 53 -11.67 -5.00 -6.10
N GLU A 54 -12.70 -5.55 -6.72
CA GLU A 54 -13.84 -6.14 -6.02
C GLU A 54 -13.40 -7.29 -5.11
N ALA A 55 -12.59 -8.22 -5.61
CA ALA A 55 -12.12 -9.36 -4.82
C ALA A 55 -11.28 -8.91 -3.61
N PHE A 56 -10.43 -7.90 -3.79
CA PHE A 56 -9.66 -7.31 -2.69
C PHE A 56 -10.55 -6.66 -1.63
N LEU A 57 -11.45 -5.75 -2.06
CA LEU A 57 -12.32 -5.00 -1.15
C LEU A 57 -13.31 -5.92 -0.41
N ASN A 58 -13.83 -6.94 -1.08
CA ASN A 58 -14.71 -7.93 -0.45
C ASN A 58 -13.95 -8.76 0.60
N ARG A 59 -12.71 -9.19 0.30
CA ARG A 59 -11.87 -9.87 1.30
C ARG A 59 -11.57 -8.98 2.49
N LEU A 60 -11.26 -7.71 2.27
CA LEU A 60 -11.03 -6.73 3.33
C LEU A 60 -12.29 -6.55 4.21
N ALA A 61 -13.48 -6.57 3.61
CA ALA A 61 -14.76 -6.47 4.31
C ALA A 61 -15.18 -7.75 5.06
N GLY A 62 -14.48 -8.88 4.87
CA GLY A 62 -14.95 -10.19 5.32
C GLY A 62 -16.27 -10.62 4.66
N GLY A 63 -16.58 -10.10 3.47
CA GLY A 63 -17.89 -10.26 2.83
C GLY A 63 -18.08 -9.25 1.69
N LYS A 64 -19.30 -8.71 1.53
CA LYS A 64 -19.54 -7.67 0.53
C LYS A 64 -19.04 -6.32 1.05
N TYR A 65 -18.15 -5.67 0.30
CA TYR A 65 -17.70 -4.31 0.59
C TYR A 65 -18.89 -3.34 0.59
N CYS A 66 -18.98 -2.50 1.61
CA CYS A 66 -20.06 -1.54 1.80
C CYS A 66 -19.55 -0.23 2.43
N GLY A 67 -20.44 0.75 2.58
CA GLY A 67 -20.10 2.06 3.14
C GLY A 67 -19.48 2.00 4.54
N ARG A 68 -19.85 1.02 5.37
CA ARG A 68 -19.24 0.82 6.69
C ARG A 68 -17.77 0.42 6.57
N THR A 69 -17.46 -0.59 5.76
CA THR A 69 -16.06 -1.01 5.53
C THR A 69 -15.25 0.11 4.88
N ALA A 70 -15.86 0.92 4.00
CA ALA A 70 -15.22 2.09 3.44
C ALA A 70 -14.81 3.10 4.53
N ALA A 71 -15.72 3.41 5.45
CA ALA A 71 -15.45 4.30 6.57
C ALA A 71 -14.39 3.72 7.53
N ASP A 72 -14.46 2.42 7.84
CA ASP A 72 -13.47 1.73 8.68
C ASP A 72 -12.08 1.76 8.03
N MET A 73 -12.00 1.54 6.71
CA MET A 73 -10.76 1.65 5.94
C MET A 73 -10.22 3.09 5.92
N ALA A 74 -11.09 4.10 5.80
CA ALA A 74 -10.72 5.52 5.88
C ALA A 74 -10.08 5.85 7.24
N ALA A 75 -10.74 5.44 8.33
CA ALA A 75 -10.26 5.66 9.69
C ALA A 75 -8.93 4.91 9.95
N TYR A 76 -8.79 3.70 9.42
CA TYR A 76 -7.54 2.94 9.48
C TYR A 76 -6.40 3.68 8.77
N VAL A 77 -6.64 4.15 7.54
CA VAL A 77 -5.65 4.92 6.77
C VAL A 77 -5.24 6.17 7.53
N ASP A 78 -6.17 6.95 8.06
CA ASP A 78 -5.88 8.18 8.81
C ASP A 78 -5.00 7.91 10.03
N GLN A 79 -5.43 7.01 10.92
CA GLN A 79 -4.73 6.71 12.18
C GLN A 79 -3.34 6.13 11.95
N PHE A 80 -3.21 5.16 11.04
CA PHE A 80 -1.92 4.53 10.78
C PHE A 80 -1.00 5.40 9.93
N SER A 81 -1.52 6.33 9.13
CA SER A 81 -0.68 7.32 8.43
C SER A 81 -0.05 8.30 9.42
N ALA A 82 -0.80 8.76 10.44
CA ALA A 82 -0.24 9.58 11.50
C ALA A 82 0.85 8.85 12.29
N LEU A 83 0.61 7.58 12.65
CA LEU A 83 1.63 6.74 13.30
C LEU A 83 2.85 6.53 12.41
N LEU A 84 2.65 6.27 11.12
CA LEU A 84 3.73 6.07 10.15
C LEU A 84 4.63 7.31 10.06
N ALA A 85 4.05 8.51 10.06
CA ALA A 85 4.79 9.76 10.01
C ALA A 85 5.73 9.91 11.22
N GLU A 86 5.26 9.55 12.43
CA GLU A 86 6.12 9.56 13.61
C GLU A 86 7.21 8.48 13.57
N VAL A 87 6.92 7.31 12.99
CA VAL A 87 7.94 6.27 12.75
C VAL A 87 9.02 6.77 11.78
N HIS A 88 8.64 7.33 10.62
CA HIS A 88 9.61 7.88 9.66
C HIS A 88 10.47 8.98 10.31
N LYS A 89 9.83 9.93 10.99
CA LYS A 89 10.52 11.00 11.72
C LYS A 89 11.51 10.46 12.77
N PHE A 90 11.14 9.39 13.49
CA PHE A 90 12.04 8.74 14.43
C PHE A 90 13.24 8.10 13.70
N LEU A 91 13.00 7.34 12.63
CA LEU A 91 14.06 6.68 11.87
C LEU A 91 15.03 7.71 11.28
N ASP A 92 14.52 8.78 10.67
CA ASP A 92 15.33 9.86 10.10
C ASP A 92 16.17 10.56 11.17
N LYS A 93 15.54 10.95 12.28
CA LYS A 93 16.21 11.63 13.40
C LYS A 93 17.39 10.84 13.96
N HIS A 94 17.28 9.51 13.92
CA HIS A 94 18.29 8.61 14.47
C HIS A 94 19.20 7.99 13.39
N GLY A 95 19.07 8.38 12.12
CA GLY A 95 19.86 7.83 11.03
C GLY A 95 19.65 6.33 10.79
N LEU A 96 18.43 5.85 11.04
CA LEU A 96 18.03 4.45 10.93
C LEU A 96 17.30 4.12 9.62
N ASP A 97 17.03 5.11 8.77
CA ASP A 97 16.50 4.89 7.41
C ASP A 97 17.65 4.47 6.46
N ASP A 98 18.01 3.18 6.47
CA ASP A 98 19.06 2.63 5.61
C ASP A 98 18.58 2.56 4.15
N PRO A 99 19.21 3.27 3.20
CA PRO A 99 18.81 3.25 1.79
C PRO A 99 19.27 1.99 1.03
N ARG A 100 19.93 1.05 1.71
CA ARG A 100 20.45 -0.18 1.09
C ARG A 100 19.32 -0.99 0.45
N ARG A 101 19.62 -1.49 -0.74
CA ARG A 101 18.69 -2.32 -1.50
C ARG A 101 18.83 -3.79 -1.14
N VAL A 102 17.69 -4.49 -1.14
CA VAL A 102 17.57 -5.94 -1.00
C VAL A 102 17.24 -6.61 -2.32
#